data_AF-A0A6G1EJN4-F1
#
_entry.id   AF-A0A6G1EJN4-F1
#
_cell.length_a   1.000
_cell.length_b   1.000
_cell.length_c   1.000
_cell.angle_alpha   90.00
_cell.angle_beta   90.00
_cell.angle_gamma   90.00
#
_symmetry.space_group_name_H-M   'P 1'
#
loop_
_entity.id
_entity.type
_entity.pdbx_description
1 polymer ?
#
loop_
_entity_poly.entity_id
_entity_poly.type
_entity_poly.pdbx_seq_one_letter_code
_entity_poly.pdbx_strand_id
1 'polypeptide(L)'
;MAVEPLFDGCSTVFDAAAAFAPPYDTVRKFTGAKNLVICDDGSLYQIWRNTSCTVIALLPGGGRCRIPANHVIVLRYYPHRRPCWVAVKDIGGCSVFIGKNNAVTLRRDGGDAPGLRGNCVYWIGGTFGRDQSMVFDIATRKSAPCFPNIQGHLAICWYYLGDTRSKSSSNSRTVETPAYQLQKRAHYA
;
A
#
# COMPACT_ATOMS: atom_id res chain seq x y z
N MET A 1 -20.23 -7.85 -7.08
CA MET A 1 -19.74 -6.64 -7.77
C MET A 1 -19.05 -7.08 -9.05
N ALA A 2 -19.49 -6.60 -10.21
CA ALA A 2 -18.76 -6.80 -11.47
C ALA A 2 -17.73 -5.66 -11.61
N VAL A 3 -16.47 -6.00 -11.89
CA VAL A 3 -15.41 -5.03 -12.14
C VAL A 3 -15.16 -4.99 -13.64
N GLU A 4 -15.59 -3.91 -14.28
CA GLU A 4 -15.37 -3.71 -15.71
C GLU A 4 -14.25 -2.70 -15.93
N PRO A 5 -13.38 -2.93 -16.92
CA PRO A 5 -12.38 -1.95 -17.30
C PRO A 5 -13.06 -0.71 -17.87
N LEU A 6 -12.69 0.47 -17.36
CA LEU A 6 -13.18 1.74 -17.90
C LEU A 6 -12.51 2.00 -19.25
N PHE A 7 -13.18 1.61 -20.34
CA PHE A 7 -12.86 2.02 -21.70
C PHE A 7 -13.95 2.97 -22.19
N ASP A 8 -13.57 4.01 -22.93
CA ASP A 8 -14.53 4.96 -23.48
C ASP A 8 -15.07 4.42 -24.82
N GLY A 9 -16.10 3.57 -24.73
CA GLY A 9 -16.86 3.07 -25.89
C GLY A 9 -16.04 2.33 -26.96
N CYS A 10 -16.46 2.48 -28.22
CA CYS A 10 -15.97 1.74 -29.40
C CYS A 10 -14.52 2.07 -29.81
N SER A 11 -13.84 2.91 -29.03
CA SER A 11 -12.47 3.37 -29.24
C SER A 11 -11.55 2.65 -28.26
N THR A 12 -10.42 2.14 -28.75
CA THR A 12 -9.34 1.58 -27.92
C THR A 12 -8.57 2.65 -27.14
N VAL A 13 -8.94 3.92 -27.27
CA VAL A 13 -8.26 5.06 -26.63
C VAL A 13 -8.92 5.39 -25.28
N PHE A 14 -8.16 5.20 -24.21
CA PHE A 14 -8.57 5.55 -22.85
C PHE A 14 -8.52 7.07 -22.62
N ASP A 15 -9.70 7.71 -22.46
CA ASP A 15 -9.77 9.10 -22.00
C ASP A 15 -9.50 9.20 -20.48
N ALA A 16 -8.29 9.67 -20.17
CA ALA A 16 -7.88 9.83 -18.80
C ALA A 16 -8.47 11.05 -18.09
N ALA A 17 -8.89 12.08 -18.83
CA ALA A 17 -9.50 13.27 -18.23
C ALA A 17 -10.92 12.97 -17.74
N ALA A 18 -11.64 12.08 -18.44
CA ALA A 18 -12.92 11.54 -17.97
C ALA A 18 -12.78 10.65 -16.72
N ALA A 19 -11.65 9.96 -16.57
CA ALA A 19 -11.40 9.04 -15.46
C ALA A 19 -10.78 9.70 -14.23
N PHE A 20 -9.84 10.62 -14.43
CA PHE A 20 -9.00 11.24 -13.39
C PHE A 20 -9.01 12.77 -13.48
N ALA A 21 -9.14 13.44 -12.34
CA ALA A 21 -8.96 14.89 -12.28
C ALA A 21 -7.47 15.27 -12.40
N PRO A 22 -7.14 16.48 -12.92
CA PRO A 22 -5.80 17.02 -12.78
C PRO A 22 -5.32 17.07 -11.32
N PRO A 23 -4.05 16.77 -11.03
CA PRO A 23 -2.97 16.41 -11.95
C PRO A 23 -2.85 14.90 -12.25
N TYR A 24 -3.79 14.09 -11.75
CA TYR A 24 -3.68 12.62 -11.77
C TYR A 24 -3.80 12.01 -13.17
N ASP A 25 -4.58 12.66 -14.04
CA ASP A 25 -4.64 12.39 -15.48
C ASP A 25 -3.23 12.37 -16.11
N THR A 26 -2.35 13.28 -15.70
CA THR A 26 -0.97 13.41 -16.20
C THR A 26 -0.01 12.52 -15.42
N VAL A 27 -0.09 12.56 -14.08
CA VAL A 27 0.80 11.84 -13.15
C VAL A 27 0.76 10.32 -13.37
N ARG A 28 -0.36 9.76 -13.84
CA ARG A 28 -0.52 8.31 -14.11
C ARG A 28 0.57 7.70 -14.98
N LYS A 29 1.17 8.50 -15.87
CA LYS A 29 2.22 8.09 -16.82
C LYS A 29 3.55 7.83 -16.12
N PHE A 30 3.76 8.44 -14.96
CA PHE A 30 5.00 8.36 -14.18
C PHE A 30 4.90 7.37 -13.00
N THR A 31 3.75 6.71 -12.83
CA THR A 31 3.57 5.67 -11.82
C THR A 31 3.68 4.28 -12.46
N GLY A 32 4.82 3.61 -12.23
CA GLY A 32 5.15 2.32 -12.82
C GLY A 32 4.39 1.13 -12.23
N ALA A 33 4.01 1.20 -10.94
CA ALA A 33 3.17 0.17 -10.31
C ALA A 33 1.76 0.71 -10.06
N LYS A 34 0.75 -0.09 -10.41
CA LYS A 34 -0.67 0.19 -10.16
C LYS A 34 -1.33 -1.08 -9.64
N ASN A 35 -1.96 -0.98 -8.47
CA ASN A 35 -2.62 -2.11 -7.82
C ASN A 35 -4.10 -1.77 -7.60
N LEU A 36 -4.97 -2.75 -7.85
CA LEU A 36 -6.39 -2.68 -7.51
C LEU A 36 -6.63 -3.35 -6.17
N VAL A 37 -7.49 -2.74 -5.38
CA VAL A 37 -7.69 -3.10 -3.98
C VAL A 37 -9.17 -2.96 -3.66
N ILE A 38 -9.79 -4.01 -3.16
CA ILE A 38 -11.19 -4.01 -2.73
C ILE A 38 -11.18 -4.13 -1.21
N CYS A 39 -11.72 -3.14 -0.52
CA CYS A 39 -11.92 -3.19 0.93
C CYS A 39 -13.16 -4.01 1.27
N ASP A 40 -13.27 -4.40 2.53
CA ASP A 40 -14.37 -5.22 3.06
C ASP A 40 -15.74 -4.54 2.97
N ASP A 41 -15.78 -3.21 3.02
CA ASP A 41 -16.94 -2.36 2.75
C ASP A 41 -17.38 -2.36 1.26
N GLY A 42 -16.66 -3.09 0.40
CA GLY A 42 -16.88 -3.14 -1.04
C GLY A 42 -16.31 -1.93 -1.80
N SER A 43 -15.63 -0.99 -1.12
CA SER A 43 -15.01 0.15 -1.79
C SER A 43 -13.81 -0.29 -2.64
N LEU A 44 -13.79 0.16 -3.89
CA LEU A 44 -12.71 -0.10 -4.84
C LEU A 44 -11.69 1.05 -4.83
N TYR A 45 -10.41 0.68 -4.70
CA TYR A 45 -9.28 1.60 -4.69
C TYR A 45 -8.24 1.23 -5.74
N GLN A 46 -7.56 2.26 -6.26
CA GLN A 46 -6.32 2.13 -7.01
C GLN A 46 -5.17 2.71 -6.20
N ILE A 47 -4.08 1.96 -6.10
CA ILE A 47 -2.85 2.41 -5.47
C ILE A 47 -1.75 2.47 -6.54
N TRP A 48 -1.33 3.69 -6.85
CA TRP A 48 -0.27 3.96 -7.80
C TRP A 48 1.01 4.29 -7.06
N ARG A 49 2.14 3.79 -7.56
CA ARG A 49 3.46 4.08 -7.00
C ARG A 49 4.42 4.50 -8.10
N ASN A 50 5.16 5.58 -7.85
CA ASN A 50 6.34 5.92 -8.63
C ASN A 50 7.49 4.98 -8.22
N THR A 51 7.75 3.97 -9.03
CA THR A 51 8.84 3.00 -8.82
C THR A 51 10.16 3.45 -9.45
N SER A 52 10.21 4.64 -10.05
CA SER A 52 11.39 5.23 -10.68
C SER A 52 12.00 6.32 -9.80
N CYS A 53 12.86 7.16 -10.39
CA CYS A 53 13.43 8.34 -9.75
C CYS A 53 12.39 9.47 -9.57
N THR A 54 12.80 10.56 -8.93
CA THR A 54 11.95 11.75 -8.82
C THR A 54 11.80 12.42 -10.19
N VAL A 55 10.58 12.63 -10.65
CA VAL A 55 10.28 13.22 -11.96
C VAL A 55 9.56 14.56 -11.78
N ILE A 56 9.78 15.49 -12.71
CA ILE A 56 9.01 16.73 -12.83
C ILE A 56 8.11 16.60 -14.05
N ALA A 57 6.81 16.49 -13.83
CA ALA A 57 5.82 16.43 -14.90
C ALA A 57 5.38 17.84 -15.31
N LEU A 58 5.28 18.09 -16.61
CA LEU A 58 4.65 19.27 -17.17
C LEU A 58 3.14 19.03 -17.26
N LEU A 59 2.36 19.89 -16.64
CA LEU A 59 0.90 19.85 -16.70
C LEU A 59 0.42 20.59 -17.96
N PRO A 60 -0.74 20.20 -18.55
CA PRO A 60 -1.28 20.81 -19.76
C PRO A 60 -1.46 22.35 -19.69
N GLY A 61 -1.56 22.92 -18.49
CA GLY A 61 -1.64 24.38 -18.25
C GLY A 61 -0.32 25.07 -17.94
N GLY A 62 0.84 24.47 -18.27
CA GLY A 62 2.17 25.06 -18.05
C GLY A 62 2.71 24.92 -16.62
N GLY A 63 1.92 24.37 -15.69
CA GLY A 63 2.35 24.06 -14.33
C GLY A 63 3.37 22.91 -14.28
N ARG A 64 4.18 22.87 -13.22
CA ARG A 64 5.12 21.77 -12.95
C ARG A 64 4.69 21.00 -11.71
N CYS A 65 4.63 19.67 -11.82
CA CYS A 65 4.32 18.78 -10.71
C CYS A 65 5.54 17.90 -10.39
N ARG A 66 6.10 18.03 -9.19
CA ARG A 66 7.19 17.16 -8.72
C ARG A 66 6.58 15.86 -8.16
N ILE A 67 7.00 14.73 -8.70
CA ILE A 67 6.59 13.39 -8.28
C ILE A 67 7.81 12.69 -7.68
N PRO A 68 7.94 12.65 -6.34
CA PRO A 68 9.07 12.00 -5.68
C PRO A 68 9.21 10.52 -6.04
N ALA A 69 10.42 9.98 -5.94
CA ALA A 69 10.63 8.53 -5.94
C ALA A 69 9.81 7.89 -4.80
N ASN A 70 9.22 6.73 -5.05
CA ASN A 70 8.33 6.02 -4.12
C ASN A 70 7.10 6.82 -3.67
N HIS A 71 6.72 7.87 -4.43
CA HIS A 71 5.47 8.58 -4.17
C HIS A 71 4.28 7.66 -4.42
N VAL A 72 3.36 7.61 -3.46
CA VAL A 72 2.17 6.77 -3.50
C VAL A 72 0.93 7.65 -3.65
N ILE A 73 0.06 7.27 -4.57
CA ILE A 73 -1.23 7.93 -4.80
C ILE A 73 -2.31 6.89 -4.60
N VAL A 74 -3.29 7.22 -3.76
CA VAL A 74 -4.43 6.36 -3.47
C VAL A 74 -5.69 7.02 -4.00
N LEU A 75 -6.38 6.33 -4.89
CA LEU A 75 -7.61 6.78 -5.55
C LEU A 75 -8.76 5.86 -5.14
N ARG A 76 -9.93 6.42 -4.84
CA ARG A 76 -11.18 5.68 -4.62
C ARG A 76 -12.08 5.83 -5.84
N TYR A 77 -12.72 4.74 -6.22
CA TYR A 77 -13.72 4.71 -7.29
C TYR A 77 -15.07 5.18 -6.78
N TYR A 78 -15.73 6.04 -7.55
CA TYR A 78 -17.09 6.49 -7.32
C TYR A 78 -17.88 6.37 -8.64
N PRO A 79 -18.82 5.42 -8.75
CA PRO A 79 -19.44 5.07 -10.03
C PRO A 79 -20.31 6.18 -10.64
N HIS A 80 -20.91 7.03 -9.80
CA HIS A 80 -21.92 8.02 -10.21
C HIS A 80 -21.35 9.44 -10.37
N ARG A 81 -20.05 9.57 -10.59
CA ARG A 81 -19.40 10.87 -10.85
C ARG A 81 -18.34 10.78 -11.94
N ARG A 82 -17.99 11.95 -12.49
CA ARG A 82 -16.86 12.16 -13.40
C ARG A 82 -16.07 13.38 -12.93
N PRO A 83 -14.73 13.29 -12.76
CA PRO A 83 -13.93 12.08 -12.82
C PRO A 83 -14.33 11.04 -11.76
N CYS A 84 -14.33 9.76 -12.16
CA CYS A 84 -14.82 8.65 -11.31
C CYS A 84 -13.78 8.16 -10.31
N TRP A 85 -12.50 8.46 -10.52
CA TRP A 85 -11.42 8.16 -9.59
C TRP A 85 -10.96 9.41 -8.86
N VAL A 86 -10.85 9.32 -7.54
CA VAL A 86 -10.67 10.48 -6.67
C VAL A 86 -9.58 10.21 -5.67
N ALA A 87 -8.59 11.10 -5.59
CA ALA A 87 -7.56 10.98 -4.57
C ALA A 87 -8.13 11.11 -3.16
N VAL A 88 -7.87 10.12 -2.33
CA VAL A 88 -8.37 10.05 -0.95
C VAL A 88 -7.25 10.25 0.05
N LYS A 89 -7.60 10.79 1.21
CA LYS A 89 -6.71 10.96 2.38
C LYS A 89 -6.93 9.88 3.45
N ASP A 90 -7.88 8.98 3.21
CA ASP A 90 -8.37 7.99 4.16
C ASP A 90 -8.94 6.79 3.37
N ILE A 91 -8.79 5.59 3.92
CA ILE A 91 -9.32 4.33 3.36
C ILE A 91 -10.15 3.59 4.42
N GLY A 92 -10.82 4.33 5.30
CA GLY A 92 -11.71 3.77 6.32
C GLY A 92 -10.99 2.97 7.39
N GLY A 93 -9.76 3.38 7.75
CA GLY A 93 -8.96 2.68 8.76
C GLY A 93 -8.32 1.37 8.27
N CYS A 94 -8.50 1.01 7.00
CA CYS A 94 -7.85 -0.16 6.41
C CYS A 94 -6.32 0.03 6.31
N SER A 95 -5.60 -1.09 6.33
CA SER A 95 -4.20 -1.18 5.95
C SER A 95 -4.08 -2.03 4.70
N VAL A 96 -3.29 -1.61 3.73
CA VAL A 96 -3.11 -2.34 2.47
C VAL A 96 -1.69 -2.84 2.35
N PHE A 97 -1.50 -4.12 2.08
CA PHE A 97 -0.22 -4.74 1.82
C PHE A 97 -0.07 -5.02 0.33
N ILE A 98 0.94 -4.43 -0.30
CA ILE A 98 1.26 -4.63 -1.71
C ILE A 98 2.48 -5.54 -1.80
N GLY A 99 2.25 -6.79 -2.21
CA GLY A 99 3.29 -7.71 -2.60
C GLY A 99 3.76 -7.48 -4.04
N LYS A 100 4.63 -8.37 -4.52
CA LYS A 100 5.18 -8.30 -5.89
C LYS A 100 4.10 -8.42 -6.98
N ASN A 101 3.08 -9.25 -6.73
CA ASN A 101 2.05 -9.58 -7.72
C ASN A 101 0.63 -9.19 -7.29
N ASN A 102 0.35 -9.13 -5.98
CA ASN A 102 -0.99 -8.95 -5.45
C ASN A 102 -1.00 -7.93 -4.31
N ALA A 103 -2.16 -7.31 -4.10
CA ALA A 103 -2.42 -6.47 -2.93
C ALA A 103 -3.50 -7.11 -2.06
N VAL A 104 -3.37 -6.98 -0.74
CA VAL A 104 -4.31 -7.49 0.26
C VAL A 104 -4.70 -6.34 1.19
N THR A 105 -5.99 -6.20 1.46
CA THR A 105 -6.51 -5.29 2.49
C THR A 105 -6.72 -6.01 3.80
N LEU A 106 -6.32 -5.37 4.89
CA LEU A 106 -6.64 -5.79 6.23
C LEU A 106 -7.31 -4.60 6.93
N ARG A 107 -8.55 -4.78 7.38
CA ARG A 107 -9.18 -3.80 8.27
C ARG A 107 -8.81 -4.14 9.70
N ARG A 108 -8.54 -3.10 10.49
CA ARG A 108 -8.28 -3.26 11.93
C ARG A 108 -9.62 -3.39 12.66
N ASP A 109 -10.05 -4.62 12.90
CA ASP A 109 -11.18 -4.90 13.78
C ASP A 109 -10.63 -5.20 15.20
N GLY A 110 -10.84 -4.25 16.13
CA GLY A 110 -10.92 -4.54 17.57
C GLY A 110 -9.72 -5.20 18.28
N GLY A 111 -8.47 -4.98 17.88
CA GLY A 111 -7.30 -5.46 18.62
C GLY A 111 -6.02 -4.66 18.36
N ASP A 112 -5.22 -4.45 19.40
CA ASP A 112 -3.85 -3.91 19.32
C ASP A 112 -2.94 -4.97 18.69
N ALA A 113 -2.89 -5.04 17.36
CA ALA A 113 -1.75 -5.60 16.67
C ALA A 113 -0.61 -4.56 16.74
N PRO A 114 0.46 -4.79 17.53
CA PRO A 114 1.53 -3.80 17.66
C PRO A 114 2.20 -3.61 16.30
N GLY A 115 2.06 -2.41 15.72
CA GLY A 115 2.75 -2.02 14.48
C GLY A 115 1.88 -1.88 13.23
N LEU A 116 0.62 -2.34 13.24
CA LEU A 116 -0.30 -2.10 12.11
C LEU A 116 -1.04 -0.78 12.31
N ARG A 117 -0.80 0.18 11.40
CA ARG A 117 -1.46 1.48 11.39
C ARG A 117 -2.57 1.46 10.34
N GLY A 118 -3.78 1.85 10.76
CA GLY A 118 -4.87 2.10 9.81
C GLY A 118 -4.52 3.27 8.89
N ASN A 119 -5.15 3.30 7.71
CA ASN A 119 -4.91 4.29 6.66
C ASN A 119 -3.48 4.32 6.14
N CYS A 120 -2.87 3.14 6.02
CA CYS A 120 -1.51 2.99 5.54
C CYS A 120 -1.43 1.98 4.40
N VAL A 121 -0.48 2.22 3.49
CA VAL A 121 -0.08 1.28 2.46
C VAL A 121 1.32 0.76 2.79
N TYR A 122 1.49 -0.55 2.83
CA TYR A 122 2.73 -1.25 3.10
C TYR A 122 3.20 -1.94 1.82
N TRP A 123 4.49 -1.90 1.54
CA TRP A 123 5.08 -2.65 0.42
C TRP A 123 6.52 -3.03 0.72
N ILE A 124 7.01 -4.04 0.00
CA ILE A 124 8.44 -4.32 -0.09
C ILE A 124 8.94 -3.74 -1.40
N GLY A 125 9.96 -2.90 -1.31
CA GLY A 125 10.62 -2.30 -2.44
C GLY A 125 11.33 -1.01 -2.05
N GLY A 126 12.42 -0.71 -2.73
CA GLY A 126 13.22 0.47 -2.48
C GLY A 126 13.92 0.95 -3.75
N THR A 127 14.52 2.12 -3.65
CA THR A 127 15.32 2.70 -4.72
C THR A 127 16.56 1.84 -4.94
N PHE A 128 16.92 1.58 -6.20
CA PHE A 128 18.16 0.87 -6.59
C PHE A 128 18.25 -0.61 -6.13
N GLY A 129 17.14 -1.35 -6.14
CA GLY A 129 17.16 -2.81 -6.00
C GLY A 129 17.38 -3.34 -4.58
N ARG A 130 17.22 -2.48 -3.55
CA ARG A 130 17.19 -2.94 -2.15
C ARG A 130 15.75 -3.18 -1.72
N ASP A 131 15.44 -4.41 -1.34
CA ASP A 131 14.15 -4.79 -0.78
C ASP A 131 13.99 -4.23 0.63
N GLN A 132 13.52 -2.98 0.71
CA GLN A 132 13.19 -2.32 1.96
C GLN A 132 11.69 -2.42 2.21
N SER A 133 11.31 -2.69 3.45
CA SER A 133 9.91 -2.60 3.83
C SER A 133 9.56 -1.15 4.11
N MET A 134 8.53 -0.68 3.43
CA MET A 134 8.11 0.71 3.46
C MET A 134 6.64 0.81 3.87
N VAL A 135 6.32 1.92 4.53
CA VAL A 135 4.95 2.32 4.87
C VAL A 135 4.70 3.71 4.31
N PHE A 136 3.53 3.90 3.71
CA PHE A 136 2.99 5.19 3.30
C PHE A 136 1.76 5.48 4.12
N ASP A 137 1.83 6.57 4.87
CA ASP A 137 0.72 7.10 5.65
C ASP A 137 -0.11 8.02 4.74
N ILE A 138 -1.35 7.61 4.47
CA ILE A 138 -2.21 8.27 3.49
C ILE A 138 -2.62 9.68 3.96
N ALA A 139 -2.78 9.86 5.26
CA ALA A 139 -3.18 11.13 5.87
C ALA A 139 -2.06 12.16 5.80
N THR A 140 -0.84 11.77 6.19
CA THR A 140 0.33 12.66 6.19
C THR A 140 1.03 12.75 4.83
N ARG A 141 0.71 11.85 3.89
CA ARG A 141 1.33 11.74 2.56
C ARG A 141 2.83 11.47 2.61
N LYS A 142 3.32 10.84 3.69
CA LYS A 142 4.74 10.54 3.88
C LYS A 142 5.00 9.04 3.78
N SER A 143 6.08 8.70 3.09
CA SER A 143 6.65 7.35 3.05
C SER A 143 7.83 7.27 4.01
N ALA A 144 7.94 6.16 4.74
CA ALA A 144 9.07 5.88 5.63
C ALA A 144 9.41 4.38 5.63
N PRO A 145 10.66 3.99 5.96
CA PRO A 145 10.97 2.60 6.26
C PRO A 145 10.15 2.12 7.46
N CYS A 146 9.59 0.91 7.39
CA CYS A 146 8.90 0.29 8.54
C CYS A 146 9.88 0.03 9.70
N PHE A 147 11.15 -0.25 9.36
CA PHE A 147 12.20 -0.61 10.30
C PHE A 147 13.46 0.21 10.03
N PRO A 148 13.53 1.48 10.46
CA PRO A 148 14.62 2.39 10.11
C PRO A 148 16.00 1.91 10.59
N ASN A 149 16.04 1.08 11.64
CA ASN A 149 17.28 0.60 12.26
C ASN A 149 17.74 -0.78 11.72
N ILE A 150 17.00 -1.37 10.78
CA ILE A 150 17.28 -2.72 10.26
C ILE A 150 17.86 -2.58 8.85
N GLN A 151 19.18 -2.41 8.75
CA GLN A 151 19.90 -2.36 7.47
C GLN A 151 20.36 -3.76 7.03
N GLY A 152 20.20 -4.08 5.74
CA GLY A 152 20.93 -5.19 5.11
C GLY A 152 20.23 -6.56 5.06
N HIS A 153 18.95 -6.66 5.40
CA HIS A 153 18.22 -7.92 5.20
C HIS A 153 17.77 -8.07 3.74
N LEU A 154 18.18 -9.18 3.11
CA LEU A 154 17.83 -9.53 1.74
C LEU A 154 16.39 -10.07 1.59
N ALA A 155 15.73 -10.39 2.72
CA ALA A 155 14.36 -10.89 2.75
C ALA A 155 13.62 -10.33 3.97
N ILE A 156 12.44 -9.77 3.73
CA ILE A 156 11.52 -9.33 4.78
C ILE A 156 10.24 -10.16 4.63
N CYS A 157 9.87 -10.88 5.68
CA CYS A 157 8.62 -11.64 5.75
C CYS A 157 7.64 -10.95 6.69
N TRP A 158 6.41 -10.76 6.23
CA TRP A 158 5.28 -10.29 7.03
C TRP A 158 4.37 -11.48 7.31
N TYR A 159 3.98 -11.68 8.57
CA TYR A 159 3.05 -12.74 8.96
C TYR A 159 1.99 -12.19 9.90
N TYR A 160 0.77 -12.72 9.81
CA TYR A 160 -0.32 -12.38 10.71
C TYR A 160 -0.20 -13.22 11.97
N LEU A 161 -0.26 -12.58 13.14
CA LEU A 161 -0.05 -13.27 14.43
C LEU A 161 -1.31 -14.01 14.93
N GLY A 162 -2.46 -13.89 14.27
CA GLY A 162 -3.75 -14.35 14.80
C GLY A 162 -4.00 -15.86 14.77
N ASP A 163 -2.98 -16.68 14.52
CA ASP A 163 -3.08 -18.16 14.49
C ASP A 163 -2.37 -18.86 15.65
N THR A 164 -1.89 -18.16 16.67
CA THR A 164 -1.45 -18.80 17.93
C THR A 164 -2.64 -19.22 18.79
N ARG A 165 -3.50 -20.10 18.26
CA ARG A 165 -4.52 -20.79 19.06
C ARG A 165 -3.84 -21.93 19.84
N SER A 166 -3.83 -21.77 21.16
CA SER A 166 -3.30 -22.68 22.18
C SER A 166 -3.59 -24.17 21.91
N LYS A 167 -2.57 -25.02 22.06
CA LYS A 167 -2.77 -26.42 22.49
C LYS A 167 -2.29 -26.56 23.94
N SER A 168 -3.23 -26.55 24.89
CA SER A 168 -3.10 -27.16 26.23
C SER A 168 -3.00 -28.69 26.06
N SER A 169 -2.36 -29.54 26.88
CA SER A 169 -1.81 -29.54 28.25
C SER A 169 -0.83 -30.73 28.31
N SER A 170 0.29 -30.73 29.03
CA SER A 170 0.30 -31.02 30.48
C SER A 170 1.69 -30.77 31.09
N ASN A 171 1.66 -30.41 32.38
CA ASN A 171 2.73 -30.37 33.37
C ASN A 171 3.83 -29.29 33.30
N SER A 172 3.71 -28.40 34.30
CA SER A 172 4.76 -27.82 35.15
C SER A 172 5.30 -26.42 34.80
N ARG A 173 5.16 -25.56 35.83
CA ARG A 173 5.75 -24.24 36.09
C ARG A 173 5.33 -23.10 35.18
N THR A 174 4.44 -22.26 35.75
CA THR A 174 4.25 -20.86 35.40
C THR A 174 5.59 -20.15 35.22
N VAL A 175 5.91 -19.86 33.95
CA VAL A 175 6.80 -18.77 33.57
C VAL A 175 5.97 -17.87 32.70
N GLU A 176 5.51 -16.76 33.28
CA GLU A 176 5.05 -15.61 32.50
C GLU A 176 6.17 -15.25 31.54
N THR A 177 5.97 -15.55 30.25
CA THR A 177 6.90 -15.12 29.22
C THR A 177 6.38 -13.78 28.74
N PRO A 178 7.12 -12.67 28.94
CA PRO A 178 6.67 -11.39 28.44
C PRO A 178 6.59 -11.45 26.91
N ALA A 179 5.68 -10.67 26.33
CA ALA A 179 5.80 -10.22 24.95
C ALA A 179 7.23 -9.67 24.71
N TYR A 180 7.64 -9.43 23.47
CA TYR A 180 9.01 -8.99 23.10
C TYR A 180 10.13 -10.02 23.35
N GLN A 181 10.42 -10.86 22.36
CA GLN A 181 11.78 -10.94 21.78
C GLN A 181 11.69 -11.56 20.38
N LEU A 182 11.92 -10.72 19.37
CA LEU A 182 12.37 -11.18 18.05
C LEU A 182 13.73 -11.86 18.26
N GLN A 183 13.72 -13.15 18.58
CA GLN A 183 14.95 -13.94 18.60
C GLN A 183 15.46 -14.05 17.16
N LYS A 184 16.55 -13.32 16.93
CA LYS A 184 17.43 -13.41 15.78
C LYS A 184 17.94 -14.85 15.70
N ARG A 185 17.24 -15.73 14.96
CA ARG A 185 17.83 -17.01 14.53
C ARG A 185 18.82 -16.70 13.43
N ALA A 186 20.07 -16.48 13.82
CA ALA A 186 21.19 -16.64 12.91
C ALA A 186 21.24 -18.13 12.54
N HIS A 187 20.88 -18.45 11.30
CA HIS A 187 21.31 -19.70 10.70
C HIS A 187 22.76 -19.50 10.27
N TYR A 188 23.69 -20.12 11.00
CA TYR A 188 24.98 -20.45 10.42
C TYR A 188 24.79 -21.72 9.59
N ALA A 189 25.43 -21.73 8.41
CA ALA A 189 25.48 -22.85 7.49
C ALA A 189 26.13 -24.09 8.13
#